data_AF-A0A2V3I7Y9-F1
#
_entry.id   AF-A0A2V3I7Y9-F1
#
_cell.length_a   1.000
_cell.length_b   1.000
_cell.length_c   1.000
_cell.angle_alpha   90.00
_cell.angle_beta   90.00
_cell.angle_gamma   90.00
#
_symmetry.space_group_name_H-M   'P 1'
#
loop_
_entity.id
_entity.type
_entity.pdbx_description
1 polymer ?
#
loop_
_entity_poly.entity_id
_entity_poly.type
_entity_poly.pdbx_seq_one_letter_code
_entity_poly.pdbx_strand_id
1 'polypeptide(L)' 'MDKYLLVLLGVLMIGIPIAFVSPEGELRPQPYLGLFYASIGGIIAVIIYGSYKAKKEREKANRERRRKFKK' A
#
# COMPACT_ATOMS: atom_id res chain seq x y z
N MET A 1 2.84 -6.10 7.11
CA MET A 1 3.34 -5.08 6.17
C MET A 1 4.10 -4.06 6.99
N ASP A 2 5.16 -3.45 6.44
CA ASP A 2 5.96 -2.46 7.16
C ASP A 2 5.09 -1.29 7.65
N LYS A 3 5.37 -0.73 8.84
CA LYS A 3 4.59 0.38 9.41
C LYS A 3 4.53 1.59 8.46
N TYR A 4 5.59 1.85 7.71
CA TYR A 4 5.63 2.96 6.75
C TYR A 4 4.74 2.70 5.54
N LEU A 5 4.72 1.45 5.03
CA LEU A 5 3.82 1.04 3.95
C LEU A 5 2.35 1.10 4.39
N LEU A 6 2.08 0.82 5.67
CA LEU A 6 0.74 0.90 6.26
C LEU A 6 0.24 2.34 6.32
N VAL A 7 1.08 3.27 6.78
CA VAL A 7 0.76 4.72 6.76
C VAL A 7 0.56 5.21 5.34
N LEU A 8 1.46 4.84 4.42
CA LEU A 8 1.33 5.20 3.01
C LEU A 8 0.03 4.68 2.40
N LEU A 9 -0.34 3.42 2.67
CA LEU A 9 -1.61 2.85 2.25
C LEU A 9 -2.80 3.66 2.79
N GLY A 10 -2.76 4.06 4.07
CA GLY A 10 -3.79 4.89 4.69
C GLY A 10 -3.94 6.25 4.00
N VAL A 11 -2.83 6.92 3.68
CA VAL A 11 -2.85 8.20 2.94
C VAL A 11 -3.46 8.03 1.56
N LEU A 12 -3.10 6.97 0.83
CA LEU A 12 -3.65 6.72 -0.51
C LEU A 12 -5.15 6.38 -0.46
N MET A 13 -5.59 5.64 0.55
CA MET A 13 -7.01 5.33 0.77
C MET A 13 -7.83 6.58 1.05
N ILE A 14 -7.30 7.54 1.81
CA ILE A 14 -7.94 8.83 2.09
C ILE A 14 -7.85 9.77 0.87
N GLY A 15 -6.81 9.64 0.04
CA GLY A 15 -6.67 10.40 -1.21
C GLY A 15 -7.82 10.18 -2.20
N ILE A 16 -8.42 8.99 -2.20
CA ILE A 16 -9.56 8.65 -3.08
C ILE A 16 -10.78 9.54 -2.79
N PRO A 17 -11.37 9.58 -1.58
CA PRO A 17 -12.51 10.46 -1.29
C PRO A 17 -12.12 11.94 -1.38
N ILE A 18 -10.89 12.31 -0.99
CA ILE A 18 -10.42 13.70 -1.16
C ILE A 18 -10.46 14.12 -2.63
N ALA A 19 -10.20 13.22 -3.58
CA ALA A 19 -10.29 13.54 -5.00
C ALA A 19 -11.71 13.97 -5.44
N PHE A 20 -12.75 13.60 -4.71
CA PHE A 20 -14.14 14.01 -4.98
C PHE A 20 -14.53 15.32 -4.29
N VAL A 21 -13.71 15.87 -3.39
CA VAL A 21 -14.05 17.08 -2.63
C VAL A 21 -13.33 18.29 -3.25
N SER A 22 -14.04 19.39 -3.48
CA SER A 22 -13.45 20.66 -3.88
C SER A 22 -12.85 21.40 -2.67
N PRO A 23 -11.91 22.34 -2.85
CA PRO A 23 -11.41 23.16 -1.76
C PRO A 23 -12.52 23.92 -1.01
N GLU A 24 -13.62 24.22 -1.69
CA GLU A 24 -14.80 24.90 -1.16
C GLU A 24 -15.73 23.95 -0.37
N GLY A 25 -15.42 22.64 -0.35
CA GLY A 25 -16.17 21.61 0.36
C GLY A 25 -17.30 20.97 -0.45
N GLU A 26 -17.46 21.33 -1.72
CA GLU A 26 -18.47 20.75 -2.59
C GLU A 26 -18.02 19.40 -3.17
N LEU A 27 -18.98 18.50 -3.40
CA LEU A 27 -18.70 17.26 -4.11
C LEU A 27 -18.59 17.54 -5.61
N ARG A 28 -17.44 17.20 -6.19
CA ARG A 28 -17.21 17.31 -7.62
C ARG A 28 -18.00 16.23 -8.36
N PRO A 29 -18.62 16.55 -9.52
CA PRO A 29 -19.29 15.55 -10.35
C PRO A 29 -18.30 14.53 -10.93
N GLN A 30 -17.03 14.93 -11.12
CA GLN A 30 -15.94 14.06 -11.52
C GLN A 30 -14.76 14.25 -10.57
N PRO A 31 -14.12 13.15 -10.11
CA PRO A 31 -12.99 13.29 -9.20
C PRO A 31 -11.82 13.98 -9.90
N TYR A 32 -10.96 14.60 -9.10
CA TYR A 32 -9.68 15.07 -9.57
C TYR A 32 -8.82 13.88 -10.02
N LEU A 33 -8.85 13.62 -11.34
CA LEU A 33 -8.37 12.38 -11.95
C LEU A 33 -6.91 12.07 -11.59
N GLY A 34 -6.08 13.11 -11.50
CA GLY A 34 -4.68 12.97 -11.08
C GLY A 34 -4.55 12.30 -9.71
N LEU A 35 -5.22 12.82 -8.69
CA LEU A 35 -5.19 12.25 -7.33
C LEU A 35 -5.88 10.89 -7.27
N PHE A 36 -7.00 10.73 -7.97
CA PHE A 36 -7.76 9.49 -7.99
C PHE A 36 -6.94 8.32 -8.55
N TYR A 37 -6.41 8.47 -9.77
CA TYR A 37 -5.61 7.41 -10.39
C TYR A 37 -4.25 7.23 -9.73
N ALA A 38 -3.61 8.31 -9.25
CA ALA A 38 -2.37 8.18 -8.49
C ALA A 38 -2.58 7.40 -7.19
N SER A 39 -3.70 7.62 -6.49
CA SER A 39 -4.03 6.88 -5.27
C SER A 39 -4.24 5.40 -5.54
N ILE A 40 -5.01 5.07 -6.59
CA ILE A 40 -5.22 3.67 -7.02
C ILE A 40 -3.89 3.01 -7.43
N GLY A 41 -3.10 3.67 -8.27
CA GLY A 41 -1.80 3.17 -8.71
C GLY A 41 -0.83 2.97 -7.55
N GLY A 42 -0.81 3.90 -6.60
CA GLY A 42 0.00 3.81 -5.38
C GLY A 42 -0.40 2.62 -4.51
N ILE A 43 -1.71 2.36 -4.33
CA ILE A 43 -2.21 1.22 -3.55
C ILE A 43 -1.72 -0.09 -4.19
N ILE A 44 -1.85 -0.21 -5.51
CA ILE A 44 -1.38 -1.38 -6.26
C ILE A 44 0.13 -1.59 -6.02
N ALA A 45 0.93 -0.53 -6.15
CA ALA A 45 2.37 -0.60 -5.93
C ALA A 45 2.72 -1.04 -4.49
N VAL A 46 2.01 -0.51 -3.48
CA VAL A 46 2.21 -0.88 -2.06
C VAL A 46 1.88 -2.35 -1.82
N ILE A 47 0.77 -2.84 -2.37
CA ILE A 47 0.37 -4.25 -2.22
C ILE A 47 1.40 -5.17 -2.88
N ILE A 48 1.83 -4.86 -4.10
CA ILE A 48 2.85 -5.64 -4.81
C ILE A 48 4.14 -5.65 -3.99
N TYR A 49 4.67 -4.48 -3.64
CA TYR A 49 5.92 -4.38 -2.89
C TYR A 49 5.84 -5.10 -1.53
N GLY A 50 4.74 -4.92 -0.80
CA GLY A 50 4.47 -5.60 0.46
C GLY A 50 4.45 -7.12 0.31
N SER A 51 3.84 -7.63 -0.76
CA SER A 51 3.78 -9.06 -1.08
C SER A 51 5.18 -9.63 -1.40
N TYR A 52 5.99 -8.91 -2.18
CA TYR A 52 7.37 -9.28 -2.47
C TYR A 52 8.23 -9.34 -1.20
N LYS A 53 8.15 -8.32 -0.33
CA LYS A 53 8.90 -8.28 0.94
C LYS A 53 8.49 -9.45 1.85
N ALA A 54 7.19 -9.68 2.01
CA ALA A 54 6.66 -10.76 2.85
C ALA A 54 7.08 -12.16 2.34
N LYS A 55 7.11 -12.38 1.02
CA LYS A 55 7.59 -13.64 0.44
C LYS A 55 9.05 -13.91 0.83
N LYS A 56 9.91 -12.89 0.70
CA LYS A 56 11.35 -13.01 1.04
C LYS A 56 11.58 -13.25 2.53
N GLU A 57 10.79 -12.63 3.40
CA GLU A 57 10.86 -12.86 4.86
C GLU A 57 10.46 -14.30 5.23
N ARG A 58 9.40 -14.83 4.61
CA ARG A 58 8.99 -16.24 4.79
C ARG A 58 10.07 -17.21 4.35
N GLU A 59 10.72 -16.95 3.22
CA GLU A 59 11.83 -17.78 2.73
C GLU A 59 13.02 -17.78 3.69
N LYS A 60 13.40 -16.61 4.23
CA LYS A 60 14.48 -16.51 5.24
C LYS A 60 14.14 -17.28 6.52
N ALA A 61 12.95 -17.09 7.07
CA ALA A 61 12.50 -17.79 8.28
C ALA A 61 12.51 -19.32 8.09
N ASN A 62 12.09 -19.81 6.92
CA ASN A 62 12.12 -21.23 6.59
C ASN A 62 13.56 -21.78 6.48
N ARG A 63 14.50 -21.02 5.90
CA ARG A 63 15.92 -21.41 5.84
C ARG A 63 16.55 -21.49 7.23
N GLU A 64 16.26 -20.53 8.11
CA GLU A 64 16.77 -20.54 9.49
C GLU A 64 16.22 -21.72 10.30
N ARG A 65 14.92 -22.01 10.18
CA ARG A 65 14.31 -23.20 10.80
C ARG A 65 14.99 -24.49 10.34
N ARG A 66 15.24 -24.64 9.03
CA ARG A 66 15.95 -25.82 8.48
C ARG A 66 17.39 -25.93 8.98
N ARG A 67 18.09 -24.81 9.19
CA ARG A 67 19.47 -24.80 9.74
C ARG A 67 19.50 -25.18 11.21
N LYS A 68 18.53 -24.72 12.01
CA LYS A 68 18.40 -25.09 13.43
C LYS A 68 18.08 -26.58 13.62
N PHE A 69 17.31 -27.18 12.71
CA PHE A 69 16.98 -28.62 12.75
C PHE A 69 18.09 -29.56 12.26
N LYS A 70 19.11 -29.04 11.56
CA LYS A 70 20.25 -29.82 11.05
C LYS A 70 21.48 -29.74 11.97
N LYS A 71 21.40 -29.01 13.07
CA LYS A 71 22.40 -28.92 14.13
C LYS A 71 21.90 -29.73 15.32
#